data_AF-A0A7Y1VJA9-F1
#
_entry.id   AF-A0A7Y1VJA9-F1
#
_cell.length_a   1.000
_cell.length_b   1.000
_cell.length_c   1.000
_cell.angle_alpha   90.00
_cell.angle_beta   90.00
_cell.angle_gamma   90.00
#
_symmetry.space_group_name_H-M   'P 1'
#
loop_
_entity.id
_entity.type
_entity.pdbx_description
1 polymer ?
#
loop_
_entity_poly.entity_id
_entity_poly.type
_entity_poly.pdbx_seq_one_letter_code
_entity_poly.pdbx_strand_id
1 'polypeptide(L)' 'MPKYHRVLLKLSGESLMGSKGFGIDPNMLLNYGHQIKGLVDAGVEVAIVIGGGNIFRGLSAADSGIERVQGDYMG' A
#
# COMPACT_ATOMS: atom_id res chain seq x y z
N MET A 1 15.45 -5.54 22.15
CA MET A 1 15.99 -5.58 20.78
C MET A 1 14.94 -6.21 19.86
N PRO A 2 14.72 -5.71 18.65
CA PRO A 2 13.73 -6.25 17.73
C PRO A 2 14.02 -7.71 17.38
N LYS A 3 12.98 -8.55 17.32
CA LYS A 3 13.10 -9.99 17.02
C LYS A 3 13.62 -10.25 15.61
N TYR A 4 13.31 -9.37 14.66
CA TYR A 4 13.73 -9.45 13.27
C TYR A 4 14.59 -8.24 12.91
N HIS A 5 15.69 -8.49 12.20
CA HIS A 5 16.59 -7.44 11.74
C HIS A 5 16.15 -6.84 10.39
N ARG A 6 15.52 -7.65 9.53
CA ARG A 6 14.98 -7.25 8.21
C ARG A 6 13.58 -7.80 8.03
N VAL A 7 12.69 -6.98 7.49
CA VAL A 7 11.30 -7.37 7.21
C VAL A 7 10.83 -6.88 5.84
N LEU A 8 9.91 -7.63 5.24
CA LEU A 8 9.10 -7.20 4.10
C LEU A 8 7.70 -6.86 4.61
N LEU A 9 7.36 -5.58 4.62
CA LEU A 9 6.06 -5.08 5.05
C LEU A 9 5.13 -4.98 3.83
N LYS A 10 4.17 -5.90 3.74
CA LYS A 10 3.11 -5.83 2.73
C LYS A 10 1.93 -5.03 3.27
N LEU A 11 1.61 -3.92 2.62
CA LEU A 11 0.40 -3.12 2.84
C LEU A 11 -0.61 -3.36 1.71
N SER A 12 -1.90 -3.31 2.05
CA SER A 12 -2.96 -3.24 1.05
C SER A 12 -3.17 -1.78 0.68
N GLY A 13 -3.39 -1.48 -0.61
CA GLY A 13 -3.66 -0.10 -1.03
C GLY A 13 -4.89 0.47 -0.34
N GLU A 14 -5.89 -0.37 -0.11
CA GLU A 14 -7.12 -0.02 0.60
C GLU A 14 -6.85 0.54 1.99
N SER A 15 -5.81 0.07 2.68
CA SER A 15 -5.47 0.59 4.01
C SER A 15 -5.00 2.05 3.97
N LEU A 16 -4.60 2.55 2.80
CA LEU A 16 -4.23 3.96 2.60
C LEU A 16 -5.44 4.87 2.35
N MET A 17 -6.64 4.33 2.12
CA MET A 17 -7.82 5.15 1.80
C MET A 17 -8.43 5.84 3.02
N GLY A 18 -8.11 5.40 4.24
CA GLY A 18 -8.72 5.93 5.47
C GLY A 18 -10.23 5.74 5.47
N SER A 19 -10.98 6.81 5.73
CA SER A 19 -12.44 6.80 5.61
C SER A 19 -12.94 7.06 4.18
N LYS A 20 -12.04 7.27 3.22
CA LYS A 20 -12.38 7.47 1.80
C LYS A 20 -12.63 6.11 1.13
N GLY A 21 -13.47 6.10 0.10
CA GLY A 21 -13.72 4.90 -0.72
C GLY A 21 -12.74 4.69 -1.87
N PHE A 22 -11.84 5.65 -2.12
CA PHE A 22 -10.89 5.67 -3.24
C PHE A 22 -9.71 6.60 -2.95
N GLY A 23 -8.56 6.35 -3.58
CA GLY A 23 -7.41 7.28 -3.54
C GLY A 23 -6.49 7.04 -2.34
N ILE A 24 -5.81 8.11 -1.90
CA ILE A 24 -4.90 8.08 -0.75
C ILE A 24 -5.35 9.13 0.27
N ASP A 25 -5.46 8.72 1.53
CA ASP A 25 -5.66 9.60 2.67
C ASP A 25 -4.30 10.05 3.22
N PRO A 26 -3.99 11.36 3.20
CA PRO A 26 -2.74 11.88 3.74
C PRO A 26 -2.51 11.53 5.22
N ASN A 27 -3.57 11.44 6.03
CA ASN A 27 -3.45 11.11 7.45
C ASN A 27 -3.04 9.65 7.64
N MET A 28 -3.59 8.74 6.83
CA MET A 28 -3.17 7.32 6.84
C MET A 28 -1.74 7.18 6.38
N LEU A 29 -1.36 7.89 5.31
CA LEU A 29 0.00 7.88 4.79
C LEU A 29 1.02 8.35 5.85
N LEU A 30 0.73 9.46 6.53
CA LEU A 30 1.56 9.98 7.62
C LEU A 30 1.63 9.00 8.80
N ASN A 31 0.49 8.41 9.19
CA ASN A 31 0.45 7.44 10.27
C ASN A 31 1.36 6.23 10.01
N TYR A 32 1.25 5.62 8.82
CA TYR A 32 2.16 4.53 8.43
C TYR A 32 3.61 4.99 8.37
N GLY A 33 3.87 6.18 7.82
CA GLY A 33 5.21 6.77 7.78
C GLY A 33 5.85 6.88 9.16
N HIS A 34 5.12 7.36 10.16
CA HIS A 34 5.61 7.46 11.53
C HIS A 34 5.89 6.09 12.16
N GLN A 35 5.02 5.10 11.93
CA GLN A 35 5.23 3.74 12.44
C GLN A 35 6.47 3.08 11.81
N ILE A 36 6.63 3.20 10.49
CA ILE A 36 7.78 2.66 9.76
C ILE A 36 9.06 3.36 10.22
N LYS A 37 9.03 4.69 10.39
CA LYS A 37 10.16 5.44 10.94
C LYS A 37 10.59 4.89 12.31
N GLY A 38 9.64 4.57 13.19
CA GLY A 38 9.96 3.97 14.49
C GLY A 38 10.71 2.63 14.38
N LEU A 39 10.39 1.81 13.36
CA LEU A 39 11.11 0.56 13.09
C LEU A 39 12.53 0.82 12.56
N VAL A 40 12.67 1.76 11.64
CA VAL A 40 13.98 2.14 11.06
C VAL A 40 14.89 2.74 12.13
N ASP A 41 14.36 3.62 12.98
CA ASP A 41 15.09 4.23 14.10
C ASP A 41 15.52 3.16 15.13
N ALA A 42 14.78 2.06 15.24
CA ALA A 42 15.14 0.90 16.06
C ALA A 42 16.16 -0.06 15.39
N GLY A 43 16.68 0.30 14.21
CA GLY A 43 17.69 -0.46 13.46
C GLY A 43 17.14 -1.63 12.64
N VAL A 44 15.83 -1.63 12.36
CA VAL A 44 15.21 -2.64 11.48
C VAL A 44 15.28 -2.18 10.03
N GLU A 45 15.73 -3.06 9.14
CA GLU A 45 15.70 -2.84 7.70
C GLU A 45 14.31 -3.19 7.16
N VAL A 46 13.63 -2.22 6.54
CA VAL A 46 12.23 -2.37 6.10
C VAL A 46 12.15 -2.23 4.58
N ALA A 47 11.74 -3.29 3.91
CA ALA A 47 11.24 -3.24 2.53
C ALA A 47 9.71 -3.17 2.56
N ILE A 48 9.10 -2.42 1.64
CA ILE A 48 7.64 -2.21 1.62
C ILE A 48 7.09 -2.63 0.27
N VAL A 49 5.98 -3.38 0.29
CA VAL A 49 5.17 -3.70 -0.89
C VAL A 49 3.77 -3.17 -0.65
N ILE A 50 3.23 -2.37 -1.57
CA ILE A 50 1.88 -1.81 -1.47
C ILE A 50 1.10 -2.25 -2.70
N GLY A 51 -0.10 -2.81 -2.52
CA GLY A 51 -0.98 -3.10 -3.66
C GLY A 51 -1.73 -1.85 -4.13
N GLY A 52 -2.05 -1.72 -5.42
CA GLY A 52 -2.75 -0.55 -5.98
C GLY A 52 -4.28 -0.55 -5.91
N GLY A 53 -4.91 -1.45 -5.13
CA GLY A 53 -6.37 -1.67 -5.10
C GLY A 53 -7.22 -0.44 -4.69
N ASN A 54 -6.60 0.59 -4.13
CA ASN A 54 -7.21 1.89 -3.83
C ASN A 54 -7.26 2.87 -5.00
N ILE A 55 -6.43 2.65 -6.03
CA ILE A 55 -6.35 3.49 -7.24
C ILE A 55 -6.97 2.76 -8.43
N PHE A 56 -6.81 1.44 -8.49
CA PHE A 56 -7.32 0.64 -9.60
C PHE A 56 -7.75 -0.73 -9.11
N ARG A 57 -8.99 -1.11 -9.42
CA ARG A 57 -9.51 -2.47 -9.21
C ARG A 57 -9.81 -3.10 -10.55
N GLY A 58 -9.08 -4.15 -10.91
CA GLY A 58 -9.28 -4.88 -12.17
C GLY A 58 -10.72 -5.37 -12.39
N LEU A 59 -11.49 -5.60 -11.31
CA LEU A 59 -12.92 -5.94 -11.40
C LEU A 59 -13.78 -4.79 -11.94
N SER A 60 -13.45 -3.54 -11.64
CA SER A 60 -14.15 -2.36 -12.20
C SER A 60 -13.70 -2.04 -13.63
N ALA A 61 -12.54 -2.57 -14.05
CA ALA A 61 -12.01 -2.42 -15.41
C ALA A 61 -12.60 -3.43 -16.41
N ALA A 62 -13.04 -4.60 -15.91
CA ALA A 62 -13.72 -5.61 -16.72
C ALA A 62 -15.05 -5.09 -17.30
N ASP A 63 -15.76 -4.22 -16.56
CA ASP A 63 -17.01 -3.59 -17.02
C ASP A 63 -16.77 -2.38 -17.94
N SER A 64 -15.56 -1.80 -17.96
CA SER A 64 -15.22 -0.62 -18.77
C SER A 64 -14.53 -0.93 -20.10
N GLY A 65 -14.36 -2.21 -20.44
CA GLY A 65 -13.76 -2.65 -21.71
C GLY A 65 -12.24 -2.51 -21.77
N ILE A 66 -11.58 -2.27 -20.63
CA ILE A 66 -10.12 -2.22 -20.55
C ILE A 66 -9.59 -3.66 -20.43
N GLU A 67 -8.78 -4.10 -21.39
CA GLU A 67 -8.14 -5.42 -21.35
C GLU A 67 -7.35 -5.58 -20.04
N ARG A 68 -7.52 -6.74 -19.40
CA ARG A 68 -6.88 -7.15 -18.14
C ARG A 68 -5.37 -6.80 -18.08
N VAL A 69 -4.68 -6.91 -19.21
CA VAL A 69 -3.26 -6.61 -19.35
C VAL A 69 -2.94 -5.14 -19.05
N GLN A 70 -3.76 -4.19 -19.51
CA GLN A 70 -3.57 -2.77 -19.15
C GLN A 70 -3.87 -2.52 -17.68
N GLY A 71 -4.85 -3.24 -17.11
CA GLY A 71 -5.18 -3.14 -15.70
C GLY A 71 -4.07 -3.61 -14.76
N ASP A 72 -3.35 -4.68 -15.14
CA ASP A 72 -2.20 -5.18 -14.38
C ASP A 72 -0.97 -4.24 -14.46
N TYR A 73 -0.84 -3.45 -15.54
CA TYR A 73 0.19 -2.40 -15.64
C TYR A 73 -0.09 -1.19 -14.74
N MET A 74 -1.34 -0.97 -14.33
CA MET A 74 -1.77 0.19 -13.54
C MET A 74 -1.82 -0.06 -12.03
N GLY A 75 -1.89 -1.31 -11.57
CA GLY A 75 -2.08 -1.71 -10.17
C GLY A 75 -0.82 -2.17 -9.45
#